data_AF-A0A1M5HVW5-F1
#
_entry.id   AF-A0A1M5HVW5-F1
#
_cell.length_a   1.000
_cell.length_b   1.000
_cell.length_c   1.000
_cell.angle_alpha   90.00
_cell.angle_beta   90.00
_cell.angle_gamma   90.00
#
_symmetry.space_group_name_H-M   'P 1'
#
loop_
_entity.id
_entity.type
_entity.pdbx_description
1 polymer ?
#
loop_
_entity_poly.entity_id
_entity_poly.type
_entity_poly.pdbx_seq_one_letter_code
_entity_poly.pdbx_strand_id
1 'polypeptide(L)'
;MDTGKILVQQNITFLEQGETMVRDIGSDYYARLSIAESLGTIGSHYRHILDMYRCFLKGIGQGMIRYDQRDRDKNIENSAQAAIEESNRLISGLKETATLTNPEDPIKVQRTLRGNETVHLITSVGRELDVLTSHTVHHYAIIALILNSHGIECRQDFGVAPSTLEYRNDDKT
;
A
#
# COMPACT_ATOMS: atom_id res chain seq x y z
N MET A 1 -21.91 -8.84 -4.75
CA MET A 1 -21.21 -8.16 -3.64
C MET A 1 -21.12 -6.69 -3.98
N ASP A 2 -21.21 -5.81 -2.98
CA ASP A 2 -21.07 -4.36 -3.14
C ASP A 2 -19.64 -4.01 -3.57
N THR A 3 -19.48 -3.35 -4.72
CA THR A 3 -18.18 -2.99 -5.33
C THR A 3 -17.27 -2.26 -4.35
N GLY A 4 -17.83 -1.36 -3.52
CA GLY A 4 -17.04 -0.62 -2.53
C GLY A 4 -16.42 -1.56 -1.49
N LYS A 5 -17.20 -2.53 -1.00
CA LYS A 5 -16.73 -3.52 -0.03
C LYS A 5 -15.66 -4.44 -0.62
N ILE A 6 -15.78 -4.81 -1.89
CA ILE A 6 -14.76 -5.62 -2.59
C ILE A 6 -13.43 -4.87 -2.64
N LEU A 7 -13.45 -3.62 -3.11
CA LEU A 7 -12.24 -2.80 -3.24
C LEU A 7 -11.58 -2.52 -1.88
N VAL A 8 -12.38 -2.23 -0.84
CA VAL A 8 -11.84 -2.04 0.51
C VAL A 8 -11.25 -3.34 1.05
N GLN A 9 -11.94 -4.47 0.90
CA GLN A 9 -11.45 -5.77 1.37
C GLN A 9 -10.14 -6.15 0.67
N GLN A 10 -10.02 -5.88 -0.63
CA GLN A 10 -8.78 -6.12 -1.38
C GLN A 10 -7.60 -5.32 -0.82
N ASN A 11 -7.81 -4.04 -0.53
CA ASN A 11 -6.78 -3.20 0.09
C ASN A 11 -6.40 -3.68 1.51
N ILE A 12 -7.38 -4.12 2.31
CA ILE A 12 -7.13 -4.74 3.62
C ILE A 12 -6.27 -6.00 3.47
N THR A 13 -6.62 -6.89 2.55
CA THR A 13 -5.85 -8.12 2.28
C THR A 13 -4.39 -7.80 1.93
N PHE A 14 -4.14 -6.76 1.13
CA PHE A 14 -2.77 -6.34 0.85
C PHE A 14 -2.04 -5.83 2.10
N LEU A 15 -2.67 -4.99 2.92
CA LEU A 15 -2.05 -4.52 4.18
C LEU A 15 -1.72 -5.68 5.12
N GLU A 16 -2.60 -6.67 5.23
CA GLU A 16 -2.40 -7.91 6.01
C GLU A 16 -1.24 -8.75 5.45
N GLN A 17 -1.08 -8.85 4.12
CA GLN A 17 0.10 -9.48 3.50
C GLN A 17 1.39 -8.75 3.88
N GLY A 18 1.39 -7.41 3.81
CA GLY A 18 2.53 -6.61 4.21
C GLY A 18 2.89 -6.78 5.69
N GLU A 19 1.89 -6.79 6.58
CA GLU A 19 2.12 -7.01 8.01
C GLU A 19 2.73 -8.39 8.26
N THR A 20 2.17 -9.43 7.63
CA THR A 20 2.69 -10.80 7.70
C THR A 20 4.13 -10.86 7.22
N MET A 21 4.44 -10.24 6.07
CA MET A 21 5.81 -10.16 5.56
C MET A 21 6.76 -9.50 6.56
N VAL A 22 6.39 -8.37 7.17
CA VAL A 22 7.23 -7.70 8.17
C VAL A 22 7.47 -8.59 9.40
N ARG A 23 6.47 -9.36 9.83
CA ARG A 23 6.62 -10.32 10.93
C ARG A 23 7.56 -11.47 10.58
N ASP A 24 7.44 -12.01 9.36
CA ASP A 24 8.20 -13.17 8.91
C ASP A 24 9.69 -12.85 8.73
N ILE A 25 10.02 -11.67 8.21
CA ILE A 25 11.42 -11.29 7.94
C ILE A 25 12.16 -10.81 9.20
N GLY A 26 11.42 -10.39 10.23
CA GLY A 26 11.96 -9.83 11.46
C GLY A 26 12.68 -8.49 11.30
N SER A 27 13.06 -7.90 12.44
CA SER A 27 13.65 -6.55 12.49
C SER A 27 14.98 -6.41 11.74
N ASP A 28 15.77 -7.48 11.67
CA ASP A 28 17.12 -7.46 11.11
C ASP A 28 17.15 -7.20 9.60
N TYR A 29 16.09 -7.61 8.88
CA TYR A 29 15.98 -7.42 7.43
C TYR A 29 15.14 -6.21 7.05
N TYR A 30 14.23 -5.77 7.92
CA TYR A 30 13.30 -4.69 7.62
C TYR A 30 14.00 -3.37 7.27
N ALA A 31 14.95 -2.94 8.11
CA ALA A 31 15.70 -1.69 7.94
C ALA A 31 17.02 -1.89 7.16
N ARG A 32 17.30 -3.10 6.71
CA ARG A 32 18.56 -3.43 6.03
C ARG A 32 18.58 -2.86 4.62
N LEU A 33 19.70 -2.25 4.25
CA LEU A 33 19.95 -1.83 2.87
C LEU A 33 20.03 -3.06 1.97
N SER A 34 19.32 -3.00 0.85
CA SER A 34 19.41 -3.98 -0.22
C SER A 34 20.83 -4.00 -0.81
N ILE A 35 21.19 -5.14 -1.43
CA ILE A 35 22.50 -5.32 -2.07
C ILE A 35 22.73 -4.27 -3.16
N ALA A 36 21.68 -3.95 -3.93
CA ALA A 36 21.70 -2.83 -4.86
C ALA A 36 21.19 -1.59 -4.12
N GLU A 37 22.10 -0.78 -3.55
CA GLU A 37 21.76 0.38 -2.70
C GLU A 37 20.70 1.32 -3.30
N SER A 38 20.60 1.40 -4.64
CA SER A 38 19.58 2.17 -5.36
C SER A 38 18.14 1.72 -5.11
N LEU A 39 17.91 0.48 -4.64
CA LEU A 39 16.60 -0.04 -4.26
C LEU A 39 16.22 0.31 -2.81
N GLY A 40 17.12 0.89 -2.01
CA GLY A 40 16.81 1.25 -0.63
C GLY A 40 16.54 0.05 0.29
N THR A 41 15.64 0.21 1.26
CA THR A 41 15.29 -0.80 2.27
C THR A 41 13.85 -1.27 2.11
N ILE A 42 13.53 -2.45 2.63
CA ILE A 42 12.14 -2.95 2.70
C ILE A 42 11.27 -1.95 3.46
N GLY A 43 11.75 -1.45 4.60
CA GLY A 43 11.04 -0.48 5.40
C GLY A 43 10.78 0.85 4.68
N SER A 44 11.66 1.28 3.78
CA SER A 44 11.45 2.50 2.97
C SER A 44 10.29 2.33 1.98
N HIS A 45 10.17 1.16 1.36
CA HIS A 45 9.07 0.84 0.46
C HIS A 45 7.77 0.60 1.21
N TYR A 46 7.81 -0.16 2.31
CA TYR A 46 6.61 -0.46 3.07
C TYR A 46 6.03 0.80 3.72
N ARG A 47 6.88 1.64 4.33
CA ARG A 47 6.46 2.97 4.80
C ARG A 47 5.85 3.82 3.68
N HIS A 48 6.36 3.77 2.46
CA HIS A 48 5.74 4.47 1.34
C HIS A 48 4.32 3.97 1.04
N ILE A 49 4.07 2.67 1.11
CA ILE A 49 2.72 2.12 0.97
C ILE A 49 1.82 2.66 2.09
N LEU A 50 2.26 2.58 3.35
CA LEU A 50 1.48 3.04 4.51
C LEU A 50 1.18 4.55 4.45
N ASP A 51 2.13 5.37 3.98
CA ASP A 51 1.93 6.80 3.71
C ASP A 51 0.72 7.03 2.77
N MET A 52 0.60 6.23 1.70
CA MET A 52 -0.48 6.39 0.71
C MET A 52 -1.85 6.10 1.32
N TYR A 53 -1.97 5.03 2.11
CA TYR A 53 -3.20 4.70 2.83
C TYR A 53 -3.55 5.76 3.87
N ARG A 54 -2.56 6.29 4.60
CA ARG A 54 -2.76 7.39 5.55
C ARG A 54 -3.29 8.64 4.84
N CYS A 55 -2.69 9.02 3.71
CA CYS A 55 -3.13 10.15 2.89
C CYS A 55 -4.57 9.95 2.37
N PHE A 56 -4.91 8.74 1.95
CA PHE A 56 -6.24 8.38 1.48
C PHE A 56 -7.30 8.52 2.59
N LEU A 57 -7.10 7.86 3.74
CA LEU A 57 -8.05 7.91 4.86
C LEU A 57 -8.25 9.33 5.38
N LYS A 58 -7.16 10.11 5.51
CA LYS A 58 -7.24 11.53 5.88
C LYS A 58 -7.98 12.34 4.81
N GLY A 59 -7.74 12.06 3.55
CA GLY A 59 -8.28 12.79 2.41
C GLY A 59 -9.77 12.58 2.20
N ILE A 60 -10.28 11.37 2.44
CA ILE A 60 -11.73 11.07 2.37
C ILE A 60 -12.51 11.99 3.30
N GLY A 61 -12.12 12.07 4.57
CA GLY A 61 -12.80 12.93 5.55
C GLY A 61 -12.73 14.43 5.22
N GLN A 62 -11.83 14.83 4.31
CA GLN A 62 -11.64 16.22 3.88
C GLN A 62 -12.17 16.51 2.47
N GLY A 63 -12.67 15.50 1.75
CA GLY A 63 -13.03 15.60 0.33
C GLY A 63 -11.85 15.86 -0.62
N MET A 64 -10.61 15.72 -0.14
CA MET A 64 -9.40 15.94 -0.94
C MET A 64 -8.19 15.15 -0.44
N ILE A 65 -7.66 14.28 -1.29
CA ILE A 65 -6.47 13.47 -1.03
C ILE A 65 -5.20 14.21 -1.51
N ARG A 66 -4.13 14.12 -0.70
CA ARG A 66 -2.83 14.76 -0.98
C ARG A 66 -1.71 13.75 -0.77
N TYR A 67 -1.44 12.92 -1.76
CA TYR A 67 -0.40 11.89 -1.68
C TYR A 67 1.03 12.47 -1.57
N ASP A 68 1.25 13.66 -2.14
CA ASP A 68 2.55 14.33 -2.13
C ASP A 68 2.89 14.93 -0.74
N GLN A 69 1.89 15.15 0.11
CA GLN A 69 2.02 15.71 1.47
C GLN A 69 2.09 14.63 2.55
N ARG A 70 2.85 13.57 2.26
CA ARG A 70 3.08 12.45 3.19
C ARG A 70 4.13 12.79 4.25
N ASP A 71 3.94 12.27 5.46
CA ASP A 71 4.76 12.59 6.64
C ASP A 71 6.18 11.99 6.56
N ARG A 72 6.36 10.87 5.84
CA ARG A 72 7.63 10.15 5.70
C ARG A 72 8.25 9.78 7.05
N ASP A 73 7.42 9.25 7.94
CA ASP A 73 7.80 8.91 9.31
C ASP A 73 8.96 7.90 9.33
N LYS A 74 10.11 8.35 9.83
CA LYS A 74 11.33 7.56 9.94
C LYS A 74 11.25 6.45 10.97
N ASN A 75 10.35 6.55 11.94
CA ASN A 75 10.12 5.46 12.89
C ASN A 75 9.49 4.27 12.16
N ILE A 76 8.45 4.50 11.36
CA ILE A 76 7.81 3.45 10.55
C ILE A 76 8.79 2.85 9.54
N GLU A 77 9.68 3.66 8.96
CA GLU A 77 10.69 3.20 8.01
C GLU A 77 11.73 2.26 8.63
N ASN A 78 12.09 2.46 9.91
CA ASN A 78 13.21 1.74 10.53
C ASN A 78 12.79 0.74 11.61
N SER A 79 11.54 0.76 12.06
CA SER A 79 11.01 -0.13 13.09
C SER A 79 9.91 -1.03 12.53
N ALA A 80 10.19 -2.32 12.46
CA ALA A 80 9.22 -3.34 12.06
C ALA A 80 7.96 -3.30 12.94
N GLN A 81 8.14 -3.11 14.25
CA GLN A 81 7.04 -2.99 15.20
C GLN A 81 6.16 -1.77 14.92
N ALA A 82 6.77 -0.60 14.67
CA ALA A 82 6.02 0.61 14.34
C ALA A 82 5.24 0.47 13.02
N ALA A 83 5.82 -0.24 12.05
CA ALA A 83 5.14 -0.54 10.78
C ALA A 83 3.94 -1.46 10.97
N ILE A 84 4.07 -2.52 11.78
CA ILE A 84 2.98 -3.43 12.14
C ILE A 84 1.83 -2.68 12.83
N GLU A 85 2.15 -1.80 13.78
CA GLU A 85 1.16 -0.99 14.49
C GLU A 85 0.42 -0.04 13.55
N GLU A 86 1.15 0.62 12.64
CA GLU A 86 0.53 1.48 11.64
C GLU A 86 -0.36 0.68 10.68
N SER A 87 0.06 -0.51 10.23
CA SER A 87 -0.75 -1.37 9.36
C SER A 87 -2.07 -1.73 10.02
N ASN A 88 -2.04 -2.14 11.29
CA ASN A 88 -3.25 -2.44 12.06
C ASN A 88 -4.19 -1.23 12.20
N ARG A 89 -3.62 -0.03 12.40
CA ARG A 89 -4.37 1.22 12.45
C ARG A 89 -5.05 1.54 11.11
N LEU A 90 -4.33 1.38 10.01
CA LEU A 90 -4.84 1.64 8.66
C LEU A 90 -5.90 0.61 8.24
N ILE A 91 -5.71 -0.67 8.57
CA ILE A 91 -6.71 -1.73 8.37
C ILE A 91 -8.00 -1.38 9.11
N SER A 92 -7.91 -0.91 10.35
CA SER A 92 -9.08 -0.49 11.14
C SER A 92 -9.80 0.69 10.49
N GLY A 93 -9.06 1.72 10.04
CA GLY A 93 -9.64 2.86 9.35
C GLY A 93 -10.29 2.51 8.00
N LEU A 94 -9.74 1.54 7.26
CA LEU A 94 -10.37 1.03 6.03
C LEU A 94 -11.68 0.28 6.34
N LYS A 95 -11.72 -0.54 7.41
CA LYS A 95 -12.94 -1.23 7.85
C LYS A 95 -14.06 -0.25 8.18
N GLU A 96 -13.75 0.87 8.85
CA GLU A 96 -14.70 1.94 9.13
C GLU A 96 -15.19 2.60 7.82
N THR A 97 -14.27 2.92 6.91
CA THR A 97 -14.56 3.55 5.61
C THR A 97 -15.51 2.71 4.76
N ALA A 98 -15.40 1.37 4.79
CA ALA A 98 -16.26 0.45 4.04
C ALA A 98 -17.76 0.62 4.30
N THR A 99 -18.13 1.23 5.44
CA THR A 99 -19.52 1.47 5.83
C THR A 99 -20.02 2.86 5.46
N LEU A 100 -19.12 3.79 5.10
CA LEU A 100 -19.39 5.22 5.04
C LEU A 100 -19.28 5.82 3.65
N THR A 101 -18.67 5.12 2.68
CA THR A 101 -18.38 5.69 1.35
C THR A 101 -18.92 4.83 0.22
N ASN A 102 -19.53 5.46 -0.77
CA ASN A 102 -19.86 4.82 -2.04
C ASN A 102 -18.64 4.87 -2.97
N PRO A 103 -18.26 3.77 -3.66
CA PRO A 103 -17.14 3.79 -4.62
C PRO A 103 -17.29 4.84 -5.73
N GLU A 104 -18.51 5.24 -6.08
CA GLU A 104 -18.77 6.26 -7.09
C GLU A 104 -18.71 7.70 -6.55
N ASP A 105 -18.51 7.88 -5.24
CA ASP A 105 -18.45 9.22 -4.65
C ASP A 105 -17.27 10.01 -5.23
N PRO A 106 -17.50 11.24 -5.72
CA PRO A 106 -16.43 12.05 -6.28
C PRO A 106 -15.50 12.57 -5.18
N ILE A 107 -14.21 12.57 -5.45
CA ILE A 107 -13.18 13.13 -4.58
C ILE A 107 -12.14 13.88 -5.41
N LYS A 108 -11.45 14.84 -4.77
CA LYS A 108 -10.34 15.56 -5.41
C LYS A 108 -9.00 14.95 -5.00
N VAL A 109 -8.06 14.90 -5.94
CA VAL A 109 -6.64 14.63 -5.64
C VAL A 109 -5.85 15.87 -5.99
N GLN A 110 -5.07 16.37 -5.04
CA GLN A 110 -4.10 17.43 -5.28
C GLN A 110 -2.75 16.79 -5.64
N ARG A 111 -2.13 17.26 -6.72
CA ARG A 111 -0.76 16.89 -7.11
C ARG A 111 0.12 18.12 -7.17
N THR A 112 1.33 17.99 -6.65
CA THR A 112 2.38 18.99 -6.79
C THR A 112 3.21 18.66 -8.03
N LEU A 113 3.27 19.60 -8.96
CA LEU A 113 4.07 19.51 -10.18
C LEU A 113 5.43 20.18 -9.98
N ARG A 114 6.30 20.00 -10.98
CA ARG A 114 7.60 20.66 -11.02
C ARG A 114 7.42 22.18 -10.96
N GLY A 115 8.18 22.84 -10.09
CA GLY A 115 8.06 24.29 -9.88
C GLY A 115 7.06 24.72 -8.80
N ASN A 116 6.60 23.78 -7.95
CA ASN A 116 5.64 24.02 -6.86
C ASN A 116 4.23 24.42 -7.33
N GLU A 117 3.92 24.23 -8.61
CA GLU A 117 2.54 24.33 -9.09
C GLU A 117 1.69 23.20 -8.53
N THR A 118 0.41 23.47 -8.30
CA THR A 118 -0.54 22.46 -7.82
C THR A 118 -1.71 22.32 -8.78
N VAL A 119 -2.05 21.07 -9.09
CA VAL A 119 -3.23 20.73 -9.89
C VAL A 119 -4.20 19.92 -9.05
N HIS A 120 -5.49 20.08 -9.36
CA HIS A 120 -6.58 19.37 -8.70
C HIS A 120 -7.29 18.53 -9.74
N LEU A 121 -7.32 17.21 -9.52
CA LEU A 121 -7.98 16.25 -10.41
C LEU A 121 -9.22 15.70 -9.70
N ILE A 122 -10.31 15.57 -10.44
CA ILE A 122 -11.51 14.89 -9.95
C ILE A 122 -11.36 13.40 -10.28
N THR A 123 -11.66 12.57 -9.29
CA THR A 123 -11.63 11.10 -9.34
C THR A 123 -12.79 10.57 -8.49
N SER A 124 -12.88 9.26 -8.27
CA SER A 124 -13.85 8.65 -7.36
C SER A 124 -13.16 7.86 -6.24
N VAL A 125 -13.87 7.64 -5.12
CA VAL A 125 -13.34 6.83 -4.00
C VAL A 125 -12.89 5.44 -4.45
N GLY A 126 -13.70 4.77 -5.28
CA GLY A 126 -13.40 3.45 -5.83
C GLY A 126 -12.16 3.48 -6.73
N ARG A 127 -12.01 4.52 -7.55
CA ARG A 127 -10.82 4.69 -8.40
C ARG A 127 -9.55 4.86 -7.55
N GLU A 128 -9.63 5.60 -6.46
CA GLU A 128 -8.48 5.81 -5.56
C GLU A 128 -8.11 4.55 -4.76
N LEU A 129 -9.10 3.74 -4.35
CA LEU A 129 -8.84 2.41 -3.77
C LEU A 129 -8.10 1.48 -4.76
N ASP A 130 -8.43 1.55 -6.04
CA ASP A 130 -7.72 0.80 -7.08
C ASP A 130 -6.29 1.33 -7.33
N VAL A 131 -6.10 2.65 -7.28
CA VAL A 131 -4.77 3.27 -7.32
C VAL A 131 -3.89 2.78 -6.16
N LEU A 132 -4.43 2.71 -4.94
CA LEU A 132 -3.72 2.15 -3.78
C LEU A 132 -3.32 0.69 -3.99
N THR A 133 -4.22 -0.12 -4.54
CA THR A 133 -3.94 -1.52 -4.89
C THR A 133 -2.79 -1.62 -5.89
N SER A 134 -2.88 -0.92 -7.03
CA SER A 134 -1.85 -0.95 -8.08
C SER A 134 -0.49 -0.49 -7.55
N HIS A 135 -0.47 0.58 -6.76
CA HIS A 135 0.74 1.08 -6.11
C HIS A 135 1.33 0.08 -5.10
N THR A 136 0.47 -0.61 -4.34
CA THR A 136 0.90 -1.62 -3.36
C THR A 136 1.53 -2.82 -4.06
N VAL A 137 0.88 -3.35 -5.10
CA VAL A 137 1.41 -4.45 -5.94
C VAL A 137 2.77 -4.08 -6.53
N HIS A 138 2.92 -2.85 -7.06
CA HIS A 138 4.19 -2.37 -7.59
C HIS A 138 5.31 -2.41 -6.54
N HIS A 139 5.05 -1.92 -5.33
CA HIS A 139 6.05 -1.91 -4.27
C HIS A 139 6.30 -3.30 -3.66
N TYR A 140 5.31 -4.18 -3.62
CA TYR A 140 5.53 -5.57 -3.20
C TYR A 140 6.42 -6.33 -4.19
N ALA A 141 6.32 -6.06 -5.50
CA ALA A 141 7.27 -6.60 -6.46
C ALA A 141 8.71 -6.16 -6.17
N ILE A 142 8.93 -4.89 -5.81
CA ILE A 142 10.28 -4.40 -5.44
C ILE A 142 10.75 -5.05 -4.13
N ILE A 143 9.89 -5.13 -3.11
CA ILE A 143 10.22 -5.79 -1.84
C ILE A 143 10.58 -7.26 -2.08
N ALA A 144 9.85 -7.97 -2.94
CA ALA A 144 10.16 -9.35 -3.29
C ALA A 144 11.54 -9.49 -3.96
N LEU A 145 11.92 -8.54 -4.82
CA LEU A 145 13.28 -8.51 -5.39
C LEU A 145 14.35 -8.30 -4.31
N ILE A 146 14.11 -7.41 -3.36
CA ILE A 146 15.03 -7.16 -2.23
C ILE A 146 15.17 -8.41 -1.37
N LEU A 147 14.06 -9.06 -1.01
CA LEU A 147 14.06 -10.29 -0.21
C LEU A 147 14.80 -11.43 -0.91
N ASN A 148 14.52 -11.65 -2.19
CA ASN A 148 15.24 -12.65 -3.00
C ASN A 148 16.74 -12.35 -3.07
N SER A 149 17.16 -11.08 -3.11
CA SER A 149 18.59 -10.71 -3.09
C SER A 149 19.28 -11.12 -1.78
N HIS A 150 18.53 -11.23 -0.68
CA HIS A 150 19.01 -11.71 0.61
C HIS A 150 18.83 -13.23 0.79
N GLY A 151 18.40 -13.96 -0.23
CA GLY A 151 18.11 -15.39 -0.17
C GLY A 151 16.84 -15.74 0.61
N ILE A 152 15.93 -14.78 0.78
CA ILE A 152 14.65 -14.98 1.46
C ILE A 152 13.56 -15.16 0.42
N GLU A 153 12.94 -16.34 0.40
CA GLU A 153 11.82 -16.64 -0.48
C GLU A 153 10.53 -15.99 0.04
N CYS A 154 9.80 -15.33 -0.87
CA CYS A 154 8.46 -14.82 -0.59
C CYS A 154 7.41 -15.91 -0.85
N ARG A 155 6.27 -15.81 -0.17
CA ARG A 155 5.10 -16.62 -0.53
C ARG A 155 4.70 -16.37 -1.98
N GLN A 156 4.23 -17.41 -2.69
CA GLN A 156 3.90 -17.32 -4.12
C GLN A 156 2.77 -16.31 -4.46
N ASP A 157 1.96 -15.97 -3.47
CA ASP A 157 0.84 -15.04 -3.55
C ASP A 157 1.20 -13.60 -3.14
N PHE A 158 2.39 -13.36 -2.58
CA PHE A 158 2.78 -12.05 -2.07
C PHE A 158 2.89 -11.01 -3.18
N GLY A 159 2.08 -9.95 -3.08
CA GLY A 159 2.13 -8.84 -4.04
C GLY A 159 1.74 -9.20 -5.46
N VAL A 160 1.02 -10.30 -5.65
CA VAL A 160 0.50 -10.68 -6.96
C VAL A 160 -0.89 -10.09 -7.13
N ALA A 161 -1.14 -9.46 -8.27
CA ALA A 161 -2.47 -8.94 -8.60
C ALA A 161 -3.50 -10.11 -8.68
N PRO A 162 -4.75 -9.92 -8.23
CA PRO A 162 -5.75 -10.99 -8.25
C PRO A 162 -5.96 -11.62 -9.64
N SER A 163 -6.01 -10.81 -10.70
CA SER A 163 -6.14 -11.29 -12.08
C SER A 163 -4.99 -12.21 -12.50
N THR A 164 -3.78 -11.99 -11.99
CA THR A 164 -2.64 -12.86 -12.24
C THR A 164 -2.73 -14.17 -11.45
N LEU A 165 -3.30 -14.15 -10.25
CA LEU A 165 -3.57 -15.38 -9.48
C LEU A 165 -4.65 -16.23 -10.15
N GLU A 166 -5.72 -15.60 -10.65
CA GLU A 166 -6.77 -16.28 -11.41
C GLU A 166 -6.20 -16.96 -12.66
N TYR A 167 -5.44 -16.22 -13.48
CA TYR A 167 -4.79 -16.78 -14.66
C TYR A 167 -3.89 -17.99 -14.34
N ARG A 168 -3.12 -17.95 -13.24
CA ARG A 168 -2.26 -19.07 -12.81
C ARG A 168 -3.03 -20.30 -12.32
N ASN A 169 -4.25 -20.10 -11.81
CA ASN A 169 -5.10 -21.20 -11.38
C ASN A 169 -5.76 -21.89 -12.58
N ASP A 170 -6.16 -21.11 -13.59
CA ASP A 170 -6.73 -21.63 -14.84
C ASP A 170 -5.71 -22.47 -15.62
N ASP A 171 -4.44 -22.05 -15.68
CA ASP A 171 -3.33 -22.78 -16.32
C ASP A 171 -2.94 -24.10 -15.61
N LYS A 172 -3.49 -24.39 -14.41
CA LYS A 172 -3.25 -25.63 -13.65
C LYS A 172 -4.35 -26.68 -13.82
N THR A 173 -5.36 -26.41 -14.64
CA THR A 173 -6.50 -27.29 -14.96
C THR A 173 -6.36 -27.90 -16.34
#